data_AF-A0A3D3WHP0-F1
#
_entry.id   AF-A0A3D3WHP0-F1
#
_cell.length_a   1.000
_cell.length_b   1.000
_cell.length_c   1.000
_cell.angle_alpha   90.00
_cell.angle_beta   90.00
_cell.angle_gamma   90.00
#
_symmetry.space_group_name_H-M   'P 1'
#
loop_
_entity.id
_entity.type
_entity.pdbx_description
1 polymer ?
#
loop_
_entity_poly.entity_id
_entity_poly.type
_entity_poly.pdbx_seq_one_letter_code
_entity_poly.pdbx_strand_id
1 'polypeptide(L)' 'MASGWCDIVVEANLQAYDIMAVVAVVTAAGGMVSQWDGKPILLDDFDGSIIAAATPELHAAAVSYLKD' A
#
# COMPACT_ATOMS: atom_id res chain seq x y z
N MET A 1 -0.42 -6.72 -9.05
CA MET A 1 0.83 -5.95 -8.88
C MET A 1 2.07 -6.76 -9.27
N ALA A 2 2.20 -8.03 -8.87
CA ALA A 2 3.34 -8.88 -9.28
C ALA A 2 3.38 -9.33 -10.77
N SER A 3 2.34 -9.03 -11.55
CA SER A 3 2.23 -9.39 -12.97
C SER A 3 2.42 -8.22 -13.95
N GLY A 4 2.56 -6.97 -13.48
CA GLY A 4 2.87 -5.78 -14.32
C GLY A 4 1.70 -5.10 -15.02
N TRP A 5 0.44 -5.35 -14.63
CA TRP A 5 -0.78 -4.84 -15.31
C TRP A 5 -1.56 -3.80 -14.48
N CYS A 6 -1.12 -3.52 -13.26
CA CYS A 6 -1.79 -2.61 -12.33
C CYS A 6 -0.72 -1.91 -11.51
N ASP A 7 -0.64 -0.59 -11.68
CA ASP A 7 0.43 0.26 -11.15
C ASP A 7 0.15 0.73 -9.72
N ILE A 8 -1.13 0.88 -9.34
CA ILE A 8 -1.54 1.31 -8.01
C ILE A 8 -2.86 0.67 -7.58
N VAL A 9 -2.95 0.32 -6.30
CA VAL A 9 -4.17 -0.09 -5.60
C VAL A 9 -4.32 0.78 -4.35
N VAL A 10 -5.51 1.29 -4.12
CA VAL A 10 -5.89 2.07 -2.93
C VAL A 10 -7.17 1.46 -2.36
N GLU A 11 -7.14 1.04 -1.10
CA GLU A 11 -8.27 0.37 -0.46
C GLU A 11 -8.39 0.74 1.03
N ALA A 12 -9.57 0.55 1.61
CA ALA A 12 -9.91 0.86 3.01
C ALA A 12 -10.72 -0.27 3.65
N ASN A 13 -10.83 -0.25 4.98
CA ASN A 13 -11.58 -1.22 5.80
C ASN A 13 -11.03 -2.66 5.78
N LEU A 14 -9.73 -2.83 5.54
CA LEU A 14 -9.09 -4.14 5.62
C LEU A 14 -8.67 -4.47 7.06
N GLN A 15 -8.63 -5.76 7.38
CA GLN A 15 -7.92 -6.21 8.59
C GLN A 15 -6.44 -6.44 8.24
N ALA A 16 -5.54 -6.16 9.19
CA ALA A 16 -4.10 -6.28 8.96
C ALA A 16 -3.71 -7.70 8.47
N TYR A 17 -4.37 -8.73 8.99
CA TYR A 17 -4.15 -10.11 8.59
C TYR A 17 -4.51 -10.42 7.14
N ASP A 18 -5.51 -9.75 6.57
CA ASP A 18 -5.98 -9.99 5.21
C ASP A 18 -5.00 -9.44 4.15
N ILE A 19 -4.19 -8.46 4.53
CA ILE A 19 -3.33 -7.71 3.61
C ILE A 19 -1.85 -8.09 3.70
N MET A 20 -1.40 -8.71 4.79
CA MET A 20 0.01 -9.09 5.01
C MET A 20 0.61 -9.91 3.85
N ALA A 21 -0.17 -10.81 3.25
CA ALA A 21 0.28 -11.58 2.09
C ALA A 21 0.52 -10.69 0.86
N VAL A 22 -0.35 -9.70 0.63
CA VAL A 22 -0.22 -8.73 -0.47
C VAL A 22 0.98 -7.81 -0.23
N VAL A 23 1.19 -7.33 1.01
CA VAL A 23 2.35 -6.50 1.36
C VAL A 23 3.65 -7.21 1.00
N ALA A 24 3.80 -8.47 1.41
CA ALA A 24 5.01 -9.25 1.15
C ALA A 24 5.27 -9.44 -0.35
N VAL A 25 4.23 -9.72 -1.14
CA VAL A 25 4.35 -9.92 -2.60
C VAL A 25 4.69 -8.62 -3.32
N VAL A 26 4.02 -7.51 -3.00
CA VAL A 26 4.29 -6.21 -3.63
C VAL A 26 5.71 -5.74 -3.32
N THR A 27 6.12 -5.87 -2.05
CA THR A 27 7.47 -5.50 -1.62
C THR A 27 8.54 -6.37 -2.28
N ALA A 28 8.32 -7.69 -2.37
CA ALA A 28 9.24 -8.60 -3.06
C ALA A 28 9.37 -8.32 -4.56
N ALA A 29 8.33 -7.73 -5.18
CA ALA A 29 8.35 -7.28 -6.56
C ALA A 29 9.02 -5.90 -6.75
N GLY A 30 9.52 -5.27 -5.68
CA GLY A 30 10.14 -3.93 -5.71
C GLY A 30 9.15 -2.77 -5.60
N GLY A 31 7.87 -3.05 -5.33
CA GLY A 31 6.85 -2.04 -5.07
C GLY A 31 6.90 -1.50 -3.63
N MET A 32 6.04 -0.51 -3.37
CA MET A 32 5.93 0.16 -2.08
C MET A 32 4.52 0.03 -1.52
N VAL A 33 4.41 -0.14 -0.20
CA VAL A 33 3.14 -0.29 0.50
C VAL A 33 3.12 0.56 1.77
N SER A 34 2.03 1.29 2.01
CA SER A 34 1.81 2.07 3.24
C SER A 34 0.32 2.24 3.54
N GLN A 35 0.01 2.81 4.70
CA GLN A 35 -1.28 3.44 4.98
C GLN A 35 -1.48 4.70 4.13
N TRP A 36 -2.69 5.27 4.10
CA TRP A 36 -2.98 6.47 3.31
C TRP A 36 -2.15 7.70 3.75
N ASP A 37 -1.80 7.77 5.03
CA ASP A 37 -0.93 8.81 5.58
C ASP A 37 0.58 8.59 5.29
N GLY A 38 0.92 7.50 4.59
CA GLY A 38 2.29 7.12 4.26
C GLY A 38 3.01 6.33 5.35
N LYS A 39 2.39 6.05 6.50
CA LYS A 39 3.00 5.22 7.54
C LYS A 39 3.12 3.76 7.10
N PRO A 40 4.12 3.01 7.60
CA PRO A 40 4.19 1.58 7.39
C PRO A 40 2.94 0.87 7.94
N ILE A 41 2.59 -0.27 7.35
CA ILE A 41 1.54 -1.15 7.88
C ILE A 41 2.15 -1.96 9.03
N LEU A 42 1.68 -1.70 10.25
CA LEU A 42 2.07 -2.40 11.48
C LEU A 42 0.83 -3.02 12.12
N LEU A 43 0.94 -4.21 12.71
CA LEU A 43 -0.22 -4.93 13.29
C LEU A 43 -0.96 -4.11 14.36
N ASP A 44 -0.22 -3.31 15.15
CA ASP A 44 -0.76 -2.58 16.29
C ASP A 44 -1.27 -1.15 15.94
N ASP A 45 -0.96 -0.64 14.75
CA ASP A 45 -1.22 0.75 14.31
C ASP A 45 -1.73 0.80 12.85
N PHE A 46 -2.51 -0.19 12.45
CA PHE A 46 -3.12 -0.25 11.13
C PHE A 46 -4.55 0.27 11.18
N ASP A 47 -4.83 1.35 10.46
CA ASP A 47 -6.15 1.98 10.38
C ASP A 47 -7.11 1.32 9.36
N GLY A 48 -6.65 0.26 8.69
CA GLY A 48 -7.40 -0.45 7.65
C GLY A 48 -7.23 0.14 6.26
N SER A 49 -6.44 1.19 6.10
CA SER A 49 -6.15 1.84 4.82
C SER A 49 -4.85 1.35 4.21
N ILE A 50 -4.84 1.17 2.89
CA ILE A 50 -3.63 0.77 2.16
C ILE A 50 -3.50 1.53 0.85
N ILE A 51 -2.25 1.90 0.54
CA ILE A 51 -1.73 2.21 -0.78
C ILE A 51 -0.69 1.15 -1.10
N ALA A 52 -0.85 0.46 -2.23
CA ALA A 52 0.19 -0.36 -2.81
C ALA A 52 0.51 0.18 -4.20
N ALA A 53 1.77 0.52 -4.47
CA ALA A 53 2.20 1.12 -5.73
C ALA A 53 3.44 0.41 -6.30
N ALA A 54 3.55 0.40 -7.63
CA ALA A 54 4.66 -0.23 -8.35
C ALA A 54 5.98 0.56 -8.25
N THR A 55 5.93 1.88 -8.03
CA THR A 55 7.13 2.72 -7.88
C THR A 55 6.99 3.72 -6.71
N PRO A 56 8.11 4.20 -6.15
CA PRO A 56 8.10 5.21 -5.09
C PRO A 56 7.45 6.54 -5.50
N GLU A 57 7.60 6.96 -6.75
CA GLU A 57 7.05 8.23 -7.25
C GLU A 57 5.53 8.18 -7.30
N LEU A 58 4.97 7.06 -7.76
CA LEU A 58 3.53 6.84 -7.80
C LEU A 58 2.94 6.73 -6.39
N HIS A 59 3.67 6.05 -5.48
CA HIS A 59 3.31 5.98 -4.07
C HIS A 59 3.22 7.38 -3.43
N ALA A 60 4.27 8.20 -3.61
CA ALA A 60 4.32 9.55 -3.08
C ALA A 60 3.18 10.44 -3.62
N ALA A 61 2.90 10.36 -4.92
CA ALA A 61 1.79 11.08 -5.53
C ALA A 61 0.43 10.68 -4.92
N ALA A 62 0.23 9.40 -4.66
CA ALA A 62 -1.01 8.90 -4.05
C ALA A 62 -1.15 9.34 -2.59
N VAL A 63 -0.09 9.26 -1.79
CA VAL A 63 -0.07 9.77 -0.41
C VAL A 63 -0.39 11.26 -0.38
N SER A 64 0.17 12.04 -1.32
CA SER A 64 -0.16 13.47 -1.43
C SER A 64 -1.63 13.71 -1.75
N TYR A 65 -2.23 12.92 -2.65
CA TYR A 65 -3.63 13.08 -3.03
C TYR A 65 -4.62 12.68 -1.92
N LEU A 66 -4.26 11.72 -1.07
CA LEU A 66 -5.12 11.19 -0.02
C LEU A 66 -4.99 11.92 1.33
N LYS A 67 -4.01 12.81 1.47
CA LYS A 67 -3.80 13.64 2.67
C LYS A 67 -4.62 14.94 2.71
N ASP A 68 -5.26 15.30 1.60
CA ASP A 68 -6.21 16.43 1.48
C ASP A 68 -7.66 16.00 1.78
#